data_AF-A0A6A4I4R0-F1
#
_entry.id   AF-A0A6A4I4R0-F1
#
_cell.length_a   1.000
_cell.length_b   1.000
_cell.length_c   1.000
_cell.angle_alpha   90.00
_cell.angle_beta   90.00
_cell.angle_gamma   90.00
#
_symmetry.space_group_name_H-M   'P 1'
#
loop_
_entity.id
_entity.type
_entity.pdbx_description
1 polymer ?
#
loop_
_entity_poly.entity_id
_entity_poly.type
_entity_poly.pdbx_seq_one_letter_code
_entity_poly.pdbx_strand_id
1 'polypeptide(L)'
;MDCVSERDSLVISWLNFALNIHKHVPQTYNLMFKQYFTHATPTLFNASTPNLQMSFCFLVCMKDDSIEEIYDTLKNYALISKSAGGIGISIHHIQATGSYIAASVLVLSPSTLVHCDQSEEEPWQGGSLCLGFVLCSPETESLVYGNKFEALYKCYEQEGQACETIPTQKLWYAILEAQIETSNPFMLYKDACNVQSNQKNLGVIKASNLCTKIVKYSSPNETAICNLASLALPTYITKDASGKPMYNFQKLHNVAKTVMFNLNRVINHNYYPIPKACCSNMRSCPIGIGVQGLANTFMALKMPFDSLKAKELNLKIFETIYHGAAKASCEMAKADGPYKAWMGSPAQLGQLQYDL
;
A
#
# COMPACT_ATOMS: atom_id res chain seq x y z
N MET A 1 -19.05 -12.96 37.89
CA MET A 1 -18.26 -12.38 36.80
C MET A 1 -17.20 -13.40 36.49
N ASP A 2 -17.58 -14.40 35.70
CA ASP A 2 -16.68 -15.49 35.36
C ASP A 2 -15.72 -14.99 34.28
N CYS A 3 -14.42 -15.09 34.58
CA CYS A 3 -13.37 -14.96 33.59
C CYS A 3 -13.56 -16.07 32.55
N VAL A 4 -14.32 -15.76 31.49
CA VAL A 4 -14.18 -16.41 30.18
C VAL A 4 -12.69 -16.46 29.90
N SER A 5 -12.12 -17.66 29.77
CA SER A 5 -10.68 -17.79 29.61
C SER A 5 -10.25 -16.97 28.38
N GLU A 6 -9.07 -16.34 28.39
CA GLU A 6 -8.64 -15.50 27.25
C GLU A 6 -8.71 -16.23 25.89
N ARG A 7 -8.62 -17.57 25.92
CA ARG A 7 -8.85 -18.45 24.76
C ARG A 7 -10.30 -18.42 24.26
N ASP A 8 -11.28 -18.41 25.16
CA ASP A 8 -12.71 -18.39 24.81
C ASP A 8 -13.12 -17.05 24.19
N SER A 9 -12.52 -15.94 24.64
CA SER A 9 -12.70 -14.60 24.04
C SER A 9 -12.21 -14.52 22.59
N LEU A 10 -11.01 -15.04 22.32
CA LEU A 10 -10.44 -15.10 20.96
C LEU A 10 -11.23 -16.02 20.03
N VAL A 11 -11.67 -17.17 20.55
CA VAL A 11 -12.53 -18.12 19.82
C VAL A 11 -13.84 -17.46 19.40
N ILE A 12 -14.50 -16.71 20.30
CA ILE A 12 -15.74 -15.98 19.99
C ILE A 12 -15.50 -14.89 18.93
N SER A 13 -14.42 -14.11 19.04
CA SER A 13 -14.05 -13.11 18.03
C SER A 13 -13.83 -13.73 16.64
N TRP A 14 -13.10 -14.85 16.57
CA TRP A 14 -12.83 -15.54 15.30
C TRP A 14 -14.07 -16.22 14.71
N LEU A 15 -14.92 -16.80 15.57
CA LEU A 15 -16.18 -17.40 15.15
C LEU A 15 -17.13 -16.33 14.60
N ASN A 16 -17.23 -15.18 15.27
CA ASN A 16 -18.09 -14.08 14.83
C ASN A 16 -17.58 -13.42 13.53
N PHE A 17 -16.25 -13.23 13.36
CA PHE A 17 -15.68 -12.83 12.06
C PHE A 17 -16.09 -13.82 10.96
N ALA A 18 -15.93 -15.11 11.23
CA ALA A 18 -16.23 -16.14 10.26
C ALA A 18 -17.74 -16.17 9.93
N LEU A 19 -18.63 -16.04 10.93
CA LEU A 19 -20.08 -16.06 10.76
C LEU A 19 -20.62 -14.83 10.01
N ASN A 20 -20.07 -13.64 10.26
CA ASN A 20 -20.58 -12.40 9.67
C ASN A 20 -20.15 -12.17 8.21
N ILE A 21 -19.11 -12.86 7.73
CA ILE A 21 -18.49 -12.58 6.42
C ILE A 21 -18.60 -13.79 5.47
N HIS A 22 -18.84 -15.01 5.98
CA HIS A 22 -18.68 -16.24 5.20
C HIS A 22 -19.83 -17.24 5.27
N LYS A 23 -20.07 -17.94 4.15
CA LYS A 23 -20.72 -19.27 4.11
C LYS A 23 -19.74 -20.43 4.44
N HIS A 24 -18.43 -20.20 4.33
CA HIS A 24 -17.34 -21.17 4.61
C HIS A 24 -16.70 -20.98 6.00
N VAL A 25 -17.51 -20.58 6.99
CA VAL A 25 -17.14 -20.32 8.39
C VAL A 25 -16.17 -21.35 8.98
N PRO A 26 -16.39 -22.68 8.82
CA PRO A 26 -15.55 -23.66 9.50
C PRO A 26 -14.11 -23.69 9.00
N GLN A 27 -13.89 -23.40 7.71
CA GLN A 27 -12.54 -23.45 7.13
C GLN A 27 -11.67 -22.29 7.61
N THR A 28 -12.19 -21.06 7.53
CA THR A 28 -11.50 -19.86 8.00
C THR A 28 -11.19 -19.95 9.49
N TYR A 29 -12.17 -20.32 10.30
CA TYR A 29 -11.99 -20.50 11.75
C TYR A 29 -10.90 -21.51 12.05
N ASN A 30 -10.93 -22.71 11.44
CA ASN A 30 -9.94 -23.76 11.70
C ASN A 30 -8.51 -23.35 11.29
N LEU A 31 -8.37 -22.58 10.21
CA LEU A 31 -7.05 -22.12 9.75
C LEU A 31 -6.48 -21.03 10.66
N MET A 32 -7.31 -20.08 11.11
CA MET A 32 -6.90 -19.06 12.08
C MET A 32 -6.61 -19.67 13.45
N PHE A 33 -7.43 -20.63 13.90
CA PHE A 33 -7.22 -21.36 15.15
C PHE A 33 -5.91 -22.13 15.18
N LYS A 34 -5.55 -22.77 14.06
CA LYS A 34 -4.24 -23.42 13.87
C LYS A 34 -3.13 -22.43 13.51
N GLN A 35 -3.39 -21.14 13.59
CA GLN A 35 -2.43 -20.04 13.37
C GLN A 35 -1.80 -20.01 11.98
N TYR A 36 -2.43 -20.58 10.94
CA TYR A 36 -1.88 -20.54 9.58
C TYR A 36 -1.82 -19.12 9.00
N PHE A 37 -2.75 -18.26 9.42
CA PHE A 37 -2.78 -16.85 9.05
C PHE A 37 -3.58 -16.07 10.11
N THR A 38 -3.49 -14.74 10.05
CA THR A 38 -4.37 -13.85 10.80
C THR A 38 -4.80 -12.66 9.94
N HIS A 39 -5.98 -12.12 10.23
CA HIS A 39 -6.41 -10.86 9.64
C HIS A 39 -5.77 -9.67 10.36
N ALA A 40 -5.76 -8.50 9.71
CA ALA A 40 -5.24 -7.29 10.34
C ALA A 40 -6.09 -6.86 11.54
N THR A 41 -5.45 -6.08 12.42
CA THR A 41 -6.01 -5.62 13.69
C THR A 41 -7.42 -5.02 13.60
N PRO A 42 -7.74 -4.09 12.67
CA PRO A 42 -9.10 -3.55 12.55
C PRO A 42 -10.14 -4.62 12.21
N THR A 43 -9.78 -5.60 11.37
CA THR A 43 -10.67 -6.72 11.07
C THR A 43 -10.97 -7.54 12.32
N LEU A 44 -9.96 -7.85 13.13
CA LEU A 44 -10.13 -8.63 14.36
C LEU A 44 -10.96 -7.89 15.42
N PHE A 45 -10.80 -6.56 15.53
CA PHE A 45 -11.56 -5.75 16.47
C PHE A 45 -13.01 -5.52 16.04
N ASN A 46 -13.24 -5.25 14.75
CA ASN A 46 -14.50 -4.65 14.30
C ASN A 46 -15.43 -5.59 13.56
N ALA A 47 -15.00 -6.77 13.11
CA ALA A 47 -15.85 -7.68 12.31
C ALA A 47 -17.09 -8.23 13.04
N SER A 48 -17.26 -7.91 14.32
CA SER A 48 -18.38 -8.34 15.15
C SER A 48 -19.04 -7.18 15.90
N THR A 49 -18.72 -5.94 15.51
CA THR A 49 -19.31 -4.73 16.08
C THR A 49 -20.35 -4.14 15.12
N PRO A 50 -21.23 -3.24 15.59
CA PRO A 50 -22.20 -2.57 14.71
C PRO A 50 -21.56 -1.79 13.57
N ASN A 51 -20.31 -1.31 13.76
CA ASN A 51 -19.55 -0.57 12.76
C ASN A 51 -18.35 -1.41 12.27
N LEU A 52 -18.59 -2.18 11.23
CA LEU A 52 -17.66 -3.17 10.64
C LEU A 52 -16.52 -2.51 9.84
N GLN A 53 -15.84 -1.49 10.37
CA GLN A 53 -14.66 -0.93 9.70
C GLN A 53 -13.51 -1.93 9.90
N MET A 54 -13.16 -2.66 8.85
CA MET A 54 -12.15 -3.72 8.86
C MET A 54 -10.88 -3.35 8.09
N SER A 55 -10.87 -2.20 7.42
CA SER A 55 -9.75 -1.73 6.60
C SER A 55 -8.67 -1.03 7.41
N PHE A 56 -7.40 -1.24 7.04
CA PHE A 56 -6.26 -0.77 7.83
C PHE A 56 -5.74 0.62 7.46
N CYS A 57 -5.64 0.93 6.16
CA CYS A 57 -5.10 2.20 5.71
C CYS A 57 -5.91 2.82 4.58
N PHE A 58 -5.80 4.15 4.48
CA PHE A 58 -6.44 5.00 3.49
C PHE A 58 -5.38 5.89 2.81
N LEU A 59 -5.54 6.11 1.51
CA LEU A 59 -4.71 6.96 0.68
C LEU A 59 -5.57 8.12 0.18
N VAL A 60 -5.33 9.30 0.77
CA VAL A 60 -6.09 10.51 0.50
C VAL A 60 -5.29 11.37 -0.48
N CYS A 61 -5.96 11.89 -1.50
CA CYS A 61 -5.39 12.89 -2.40
C CYS A 61 -5.98 14.25 -2.02
N MET A 62 -5.13 15.26 -1.85
CA MET A 62 -5.61 16.64 -1.80
C MET A 62 -6.35 16.95 -3.11
N LYS A 63 -7.53 17.58 -3.01
CA LYS A 63 -8.39 17.85 -4.17
C LYS A 63 -7.92 19.06 -4.96
N ASP A 64 -7.66 20.15 -4.26
CA ASP A 64 -7.34 21.45 -4.84
C ASP A 64 -6.54 22.28 -3.82
N ASP A 65 -5.91 23.34 -4.30
CA ASP A 65 -5.19 24.32 -3.49
C ASP A 65 -6.11 25.48 -3.08
N SER A 66 -7.14 25.14 -2.30
CA SER A 66 -8.07 26.13 -1.73
C SER A 66 -8.36 25.82 -0.26
N ILE A 67 -8.67 26.85 0.51
CA ILE A 67 -9.01 26.70 1.93
C ILE A 67 -10.19 25.74 2.11
N GLU A 68 -11.23 25.86 1.28
CA GLU A 68 -12.40 24.98 1.34
C GLU A 68 -12.01 23.51 1.18
N GLU A 69 -11.20 23.18 0.18
CA GLU A 69 -10.79 21.80 -0.12
C GLU A 69 -9.76 21.25 0.87
N ILE A 70 -8.90 22.12 1.44
CA ILE A 70 -8.01 21.74 2.53
C ILE A 70 -8.84 21.31 3.76
N TYR A 71 -9.87 22.09 4.11
CA TYR A 71 -10.75 21.77 5.24
C TYR A 71 -11.62 20.53 4.97
N ASP A 72 -12.08 20.32 3.74
CA ASP A 72 -12.79 19.10 3.35
C ASP A 72 -11.88 17.86 3.41
N THR A 73 -10.61 18.00 3.01
CA THR A 73 -9.61 16.95 3.15
C THR A 73 -9.32 16.64 4.62
N LEU A 74 -9.22 17.68 5.46
CA LEU A 74 -9.06 17.54 6.91
C LEU A 74 -10.28 16.86 7.57
N LYS A 75 -11.50 17.18 7.12
CA LYS A 75 -12.72 16.49 7.56
C LYS A 75 -12.68 15.01 7.19
N ASN A 76 -12.28 14.67 5.96
CA ASN A 76 -12.12 13.28 5.54
C ASN A 76 -11.06 12.56 6.41
N TYR A 77 -9.94 13.23 6.68
CA TYR A 77 -8.90 12.74 7.59
C TYR A 77 -9.47 12.43 8.99
N ALA A 78 -10.22 13.36 9.58
CA ALA A 78 -10.81 13.19 10.91
C ALA A 78 -11.81 12.01 10.96
N LEU A 79 -12.65 11.86 9.93
CA LEU A 79 -13.60 10.74 9.82
C LEU A 79 -12.88 9.39 9.71
N ILE A 80 -11.81 9.32 8.91
CA ILE A 80 -11.00 8.10 8.77
C ILE A 80 -10.27 7.79 10.09
N SER A 81 -9.62 8.78 10.69
CA SER A 81 -8.85 8.62 11.92
C SER A 81 -9.75 8.19 13.08
N LYS A 82 -10.98 8.73 13.19
CA LYS A 82 -11.99 8.29 14.16
C LYS A 82 -12.29 6.80 14.02
N SER A 83 -12.21 6.25 12.81
CA SER A 83 -12.46 4.83 12.52
C SER A 83 -11.20 3.94 12.60
N ALA A 84 -10.12 4.43 13.23
CA ALA A 84 -8.85 3.72 13.41
C ALA A 84 -8.11 3.34 12.10
N GLY A 85 -8.32 4.12 11.03
CA GLY A 85 -7.58 3.96 9.77
C GLY A 85 -6.30 4.79 9.74
N GLY A 86 -5.16 4.16 9.41
CA GLY A 86 -3.92 4.90 9.11
C GLY A 86 -4.02 5.64 7.77
N ILE A 87 -3.39 6.80 7.64
CA ILE A 87 -3.57 7.68 6.46
C ILE A 87 -2.21 7.95 5.80
N GLY A 88 -2.16 7.79 4.48
CA GLY A 88 -1.16 8.43 3.62
C GLY A 88 -1.84 9.53 2.83
N ILE A 89 -1.23 10.71 2.77
CA ILE A 89 -1.80 11.86 2.07
C ILE A 89 -0.82 12.37 1.01
N SER A 90 -1.32 12.61 -0.20
CA SER A 90 -0.60 13.32 -1.26
C SER A 90 -0.96 14.81 -1.19
N ILE A 91 0.04 15.66 -0.91
CA ILE A 91 -0.10 17.11 -0.80
C ILE A 91 0.66 17.88 -1.90
N HIS A 92 1.10 17.18 -2.95
CA HIS A 92 1.86 17.76 -4.06
C HIS A 92 1.14 18.90 -4.79
N HIS A 93 -0.18 19.06 -4.61
CA HIS A 93 -0.98 20.12 -5.23
C HIS A 93 -0.97 21.45 -4.44
N ILE A 94 -0.50 21.45 -3.18
CA ILE A 94 -0.49 22.66 -2.37
C ILE A 94 0.69 23.55 -2.75
N GLN A 95 0.43 24.82 -3.05
CA GLN A 95 1.46 25.79 -3.38
C GLN A 95 2.51 25.95 -2.28
N ALA A 96 3.74 26.31 -2.66
CA ALA A 96 4.85 26.51 -1.72
C ALA A 96 4.78 27.87 -1.01
N THR A 97 5.59 28.03 0.04
CA THR A 97 5.82 29.34 0.69
C THR A 97 6.29 30.38 -0.33
N GLY A 98 5.70 31.57 -0.31
CA GLY A 98 6.01 32.63 -1.27
C GLY A 98 5.02 32.76 -2.43
N SER A 99 4.14 31.77 -2.62
CA SER A 99 3.19 31.76 -3.73
C SER A 99 2.08 32.82 -3.58
N TYR A 100 1.66 33.39 -4.72
CA TYR A 100 0.69 34.48 -4.78
C TYR A 100 -0.75 33.99 -4.51
N ILE A 101 -1.49 34.72 -3.68
CA ILE A 101 -2.92 34.49 -3.43
C ILE A 101 -3.72 35.63 -4.04
N ALA A 102 -4.54 35.35 -5.05
CA ALA A 102 -5.27 36.38 -5.79
C ALA A 102 -6.20 37.26 -4.92
N ALA A 103 -6.66 36.75 -3.77
CA ALA A 103 -7.61 37.44 -2.89
C ALA A 103 -6.99 38.13 -1.67
N SER A 104 -5.68 37.96 -1.39
CA SER A 104 -5.04 38.51 -0.19
C SER A 104 -3.59 38.92 -0.42
N VAL A 105 -3.16 40.02 0.21
CA VAL A 105 -1.76 40.52 0.18
C VAL A 105 -0.84 39.70 1.10
N LEU A 106 -1.28 38.52 1.54
CA LEU A 106 -0.58 37.68 2.51
C LEU A 106 0.04 36.47 1.81
N VAL A 107 1.31 36.24 2.13
CA VAL A 107 2.06 35.03 1.74
C VAL A 107 1.89 34.01 2.85
N LEU A 108 1.32 32.83 2.54
CA LEU A 108 1.29 31.71 3.49
C LEU A 108 2.67 31.04 3.56
N SER A 109 2.96 30.38 4.70
CA SER A 109 4.13 29.52 4.89
C SER A 109 3.77 28.01 4.89
N PRO A 110 3.28 27.41 3.79
CA PRO A 110 3.13 25.97 3.69
C PRO A 110 4.48 25.27 3.48
N SER A 111 4.55 24.01 3.91
CA SER A 111 5.73 23.15 3.80
C SER A 111 6.16 23.00 2.34
N THR A 112 7.41 23.38 2.03
CA THR A 112 8.00 23.20 0.70
C THR A 112 8.21 21.72 0.41
N LEU A 113 7.51 21.18 -0.59
CA LEU A 113 7.81 19.87 -1.17
C LEU A 113 8.92 20.03 -2.20
N VAL A 114 10.10 19.50 -1.90
CA VAL A 114 11.20 19.46 -2.86
C VAL A 114 11.15 18.13 -3.61
N HIS A 115 11.00 18.19 -4.92
CA HIS A 115 11.11 17.01 -5.78
C HIS A 115 12.58 16.85 -6.17
N CYS A 116 13.15 15.68 -5.89
CA CYS A 116 14.45 15.28 -6.43
C CYS A 116 14.19 14.17 -7.42
N ASP A 117 14.49 14.41 -8.69
CA ASP A 117 14.61 13.32 -9.65
C ASP A 117 15.86 12.49 -9.31
N GLN A 118 15.69 11.17 -9.28
CA GLN A 118 16.79 10.22 -9.15
C GLN A 118 16.73 9.32 -10.39
N SER A 119 17.28 9.80 -11.50
CA SER A 119 17.61 8.91 -12.61
C SER A 119 18.74 7.98 -12.13
N GLU A 120 18.47 6.67 -12.06
CA GLU A 120 19.46 5.66 -11.64
C GLU A 120 20.69 5.60 -12.59
N GLU A 121 20.65 6.30 -13.73
CA GLU A 121 21.68 6.27 -14.77
C GLU A 121 22.69 7.42 -14.74
N GLU A 122 22.48 8.50 -13.99
CA GLU A 122 23.50 9.57 -13.91
C GLU A 122 24.47 9.30 -12.76
N PRO A 123 25.74 8.97 -13.05
CA PRO A 123 26.72 8.76 -12.00
C PRO A 123 26.89 10.06 -11.22
N TRP A 124 27.01 9.94 -9.89
CA TRP A 124 27.34 11.00 -8.92
C TRP A 124 28.73 11.61 -9.17
N GLN A 125 29.11 11.85 -10.42
CA GLN A 125 30.27 12.63 -10.80
C GLN A 125 29.94 14.07 -10.45
N GLY A 126 30.80 14.70 -9.65
CA GLY A 126 30.69 16.08 -9.16
C GLY A 126 30.65 17.17 -10.22
N GLY A 127 29.74 17.06 -11.19
CA GLY A 127 29.32 18.08 -12.12
C GLY A 127 28.22 18.92 -11.50
N SER A 128 28.28 20.21 -11.75
CA SER A 128 27.27 21.19 -11.37
C SER A 128 25.99 21.02 -12.19
N LEU A 129 25.24 19.94 -12.01
CA LEU A 129 23.92 19.81 -12.62
C LEU A 129 23.13 18.72 -11.88
N CYS A 130 22.30 19.16 -10.95
CA CYS A 130 20.91 18.75 -10.78
C CYS A 130 20.35 19.84 -9.88
N LEU A 131 19.49 20.68 -10.46
CA LEU A 131 18.79 21.73 -9.74
C LEU A 131 17.56 21.07 -9.10
N GLY A 132 17.44 21.09 -7.78
CA GLY A 132 16.16 20.81 -7.14
C GLY A 132 15.27 22.05 -7.28
N PHE A 133 14.13 21.93 -7.95
CA PHE A 133 13.17 23.04 -8.03
C PHE A 133 12.07 22.93 -7.00
N VAL A 134 11.70 24.10 -6.51
CA VAL A 134 10.39 24.34 -5.93
C VAL A 134 9.58 25.04 -7.01
N LEU A 135 8.57 24.36 -7.56
CA LEU A 135 7.63 25.00 -8.48
C LEU A 135 6.48 25.63 -7.70
N CYS A 136 6.05 26.80 -8.15
CA CYS A 136 4.96 27.55 -7.52
C CYS A 136 3.56 27.07 -7.99
N SER A 137 3.47 26.26 -9.06
CA SER A 137 2.22 25.59 -9.48
C SER A 137 2.49 24.13 -9.90
N PRO A 138 2.42 23.18 -8.95
CA PRO A 138 2.84 21.79 -9.16
C PRO A 138 1.79 20.88 -9.84
N GLU A 139 0.66 21.43 -10.30
CA GLU A 139 -0.50 20.64 -10.71
C GLU A 139 -0.18 19.63 -11.82
N THR A 140 0.64 20.00 -12.79
CA THR A 140 0.91 19.20 -14.00
C THR A 140 1.99 18.14 -13.81
N GLU A 141 3.01 18.39 -12.97
CA GLU A 141 4.10 17.42 -12.72
C GLU A 141 3.66 16.20 -11.93
N SER A 142 2.73 16.39 -10.99
CA SER A 142 2.17 15.31 -10.18
C SER A 142 1.32 14.33 -11.01
N LEU A 143 1.01 14.68 -12.27
CA LEU A 143 0.19 13.90 -13.20
C LEU A 143 1.00 13.09 -14.21
N VAL A 144 2.33 13.16 -14.17
CA VAL A 144 3.24 12.39 -15.05
C VAL A 144 4.35 11.70 -14.26
N TYR A 145 5.02 10.71 -14.86
CA TYR A 145 6.15 9.96 -14.27
C TYR A 145 7.10 9.47 -15.38
N GLY A 146 8.31 9.03 -15.02
CA GLY A 146 9.37 8.59 -15.93
C GLY A 146 9.76 9.66 -16.96
N ASN A 147 10.10 9.25 -18.18
CA ASN A 147 10.58 10.16 -19.23
C ASN A 147 9.64 11.35 -19.53
N LYS A 148 8.33 11.19 -19.30
CA LYS A 148 7.36 12.29 -19.47
C LYS A 148 7.50 13.34 -18.37
N PHE A 149 7.79 12.90 -17.14
CA PHE A 149 8.10 13.79 -16.03
C PHE A 149 9.42 14.50 -16.29
N GLU A 150 10.48 13.79 -16.66
CA GLU A 150 11.78 14.39 -16.97
C GLU A 150 11.69 15.47 -18.06
N ALA A 151 10.96 15.19 -19.15
CA ALA A 151 10.80 16.15 -20.24
C ALA A 151 10.03 17.40 -19.80
N LEU A 152 8.97 17.23 -18.99
CA LEU A 152 8.18 18.34 -18.47
C LEU A 152 8.98 19.19 -17.48
N TYR A 153 9.68 18.52 -16.56
CA TYR A 153 10.56 19.15 -15.57
C TYR A 153 11.62 20.01 -16.25
N LYS A 154 12.35 19.43 -17.22
CA LYS A 154 13.37 20.15 -18.03
C LYS A 154 12.79 21.35 -18.80
N CYS A 155 11.54 21.25 -19.27
CA CYS A 155 10.86 22.37 -19.92
C CYS A 155 10.66 23.53 -18.93
N TYR A 156 10.18 23.25 -17.72
CA TYR A 156 10.01 24.26 -16.68
C TYR A 156 11.32 24.88 -16.21
N GLU A 157 12.42 24.11 -16.19
CA GLU A 157 13.75 24.67 -15.94
C GLU A 157 14.12 25.72 -16.99
N GLN A 158 13.96 25.37 -18.27
CA GLN A 158 14.34 26.22 -19.41
C GLN A 158 13.48 27.48 -19.51
N GLU A 159 12.21 27.38 -19.12
CA GLU A 159 11.28 28.51 -19.08
C GLU A 159 11.46 29.41 -17.85
N GLY A 160 12.32 29.02 -16.91
CA GLY A 160 12.58 29.80 -15.69
C GLY A 160 11.39 29.82 -14.72
N GLN A 161 10.57 28.77 -14.70
CA GLN A 161 9.42 28.65 -13.78
C GLN A 161 9.81 28.21 -12.36
N ALA A 162 11.11 28.01 -12.14
CA ALA A 162 11.75 27.73 -10.87
C ALA A 162 11.56 28.86 -9.84
N CYS A 163 11.04 28.55 -8.65
CA CYS A 163 10.97 29.54 -7.57
C CYS A 163 12.32 29.65 -6.82
N GLU A 164 13.06 28.54 -6.70
CA GLU A 164 14.44 28.50 -6.22
C GLU A 164 15.21 27.40 -6.95
N THR A 165 16.53 27.60 -7.07
CA THR A 165 17.48 26.66 -7.64
C THR A 165 18.52 26.31 -6.58
N ILE A 166 18.66 25.02 -6.24
CA ILE A 166 19.67 24.55 -5.29
C ILE A 166 20.47 23.37 -5.83
N PRO A 167 21.72 23.15 -5.37
CA PRO A 167 22.45 21.93 -5.67
C PRO A 167 21.74 20.69 -5.09
N THR A 168 21.49 19.66 -5.89
CA THR A 168 20.85 18.41 -5.43
C THR A 168 21.54 17.77 -4.22
N GLN A 169 22.88 17.82 -4.15
CA GLN A 169 23.60 17.29 -2.98
C GLN A 169 23.20 17.99 -1.68
N LYS A 170 22.88 19.29 -1.71
CA LYS A 170 22.42 20.03 -0.53
C LYS A 170 21.10 19.45 0.00
N LEU A 171 20.14 19.18 -0.89
CA LEU A 171 18.89 18.53 -0.54
C LEU A 171 19.12 17.10 -0.03
N TRP A 172 19.99 16.35 -0.70
CA TRP A 172 20.31 14.97 -0.31
C TRP A 172 20.92 14.91 1.10
N TYR A 173 21.86 15.80 1.43
CA TYR A 173 22.41 15.89 2.78
C TYR A 173 21.33 16.22 3.81
N ALA A 174 20.40 17.13 3.52
CA ALA A 174 19.29 17.43 4.43
C ALA A 174 18.36 16.23 4.66
N ILE A 175 18.09 15.43 3.62
CA ILE A 175 17.32 14.18 3.75
C ILE A 175 18.06 13.18 4.66
N LEU A 176 19.36 13.00 4.43
CA LEU A 176 20.19 12.09 5.23
C LEU A 176 20.28 12.55 6.69
N GLU A 177 20.49 13.84 6.94
CA GLU A 177 20.51 14.43 8.28
C GLU A 177 19.20 14.18 9.02
N ALA A 178 18.06 14.46 8.38
CA ALA A 178 16.74 14.17 8.95
C ALA A 178 16.56 12.67 9.24
N GLN A 179 17.03 11.78 8.36
CA GLN A 179 16.96 10.33 8.57
C GLN A 179 17.84 9.86 9.72
N ILE A 180 19.02 10.45 9.90
CA ILE A 180 19.91 10.16 11.03
C ILE A 180 19.25 10.57 12.35
N GLU A 181 18.62 11.74 12.38
CA GLU A 181 18.00 12.27 13.60
C GLU A 181 16.65 11.63 13.94
N THR A 182 15.82 11.35 12.93
CA THR A 182 14.40 11.01 13.12
C THR A 182 13.97 9.71 12.48
N SER A 183 14.86 9.02 11.75
CA SER A 183 14.53 7.88 10.88
C SER A 183 13.52 8.20 9.76
N ASN A 184 13.27 9.47 9.51
CA ASN A 184 12.36 9.99 8.47
C ASN A 184 13.10 11.05 7.63
N PRO A 185 12.68 11.31 6.38
CA PRO A 185 11.48 10.77 5.72
C PRO A 185 11.65 9.34 5.21
N PHE A 186 10.52 8.67 4.98
CA PHE A 186 10.48 7.45 4.18
C PHE A 186 10.87 7.73 2.73
N MET A 187 11.51 6.74 2.09
CA MET A 187 11.89 6.81 0.67
C MET A 187 10.97 5.92 -0.16
N LEU A 188 10.37 6.50 -1.20
CA LEU A 188 9.62 5.76 -2.21
C LEU A 188 9.97 6.28 -3.60
N TYR A 189 10.22 5.36 -4.52
CA TYR A 189 10.56 5.68 -5.91
C TYR A 189 9.28 5.74 -6.75
N LYS A 190 8.85 6.97 -7.07
CA LYS A 190 7.61 7.27 -7.81
C LYS A 190 7.52 6.49 -9.12
N ASP A 191 8.60 6.44 -9.88
CA ASP A 191 8.61 5.83 -11.19
C ASP A 191 8.49 4.31 -11.11
N ALA A 192 9.29 3.65 -10.28
CA ALA A 192 9.15 2.21 -10.02
C ALA A 192 7.72 1.85 -9.58
N CYS A 193 7.15 2.63 -8.66
CA CYS A 193 5.77 2.46 -8.18
C CYS A 193 4.73 2.56 -9.31
N ASN A 194 4.92 3.46 -10.28
CA ASN A 194 3.96 3.69 -11.36
C ASN A 194 4.18 2.73 -12.55
N VAL A 195 5.43 2.46 -12.94
CA VAL A 195 5.79 1.54 -14.03
C VAL A 195 5.33 0.12 -13.70
N GLN A 196 5.53 -0.32 -12.46
CA GLN A 196 5.31 -1.70 -12.05
C GLN A 196 3.95 -1.96 -11.40
N SER A 197 2.99 -1.03 -11.54
CA SER A 197 1.66 -1.19 -10.95
C SER A 197 0.63 -1.74 -11.93
N ASN A 198 -0.14 -2.73 -11.50
CA ASN A 198 -1.32 -3.18 -12.24
C ASN A 198 -2.46 -2.13 -12.28
N GLN A 199 -2.35 -1.05 -11.50
CA GLN A 199 -3.30 0.07 -11.50
C GLN A 199 -2.84 1.24 -12.39
N LYS A 200 -1.76 1.12 -13.15
CA LYS A 200 -1.26 2.21 -14.02
C LYS A 200 -2.24 2.67 -15.09
N ASN A 201 -3.26 1.85 -15.41
CA ASN A 201 -4.36 2.22 -16.29
C ASN A 201 -5.35 3.24 -15.66
N LEU A 202 -5.29 3.46 -14.34
CA LEU A 202 -6.18 4.38 -13.63
C LEU A 202 -5.64 5.82 -13.61
N GLY A 203 -4.34 5.99 -13.81
CA GLY A 203 -3.63 7.26 -13.71
C GLY A 203 -2.39 7.15 -12.83
N VAL A 204 -1.78 8.30 -12.54
CA VAL A 204 -0.55 8.38 -11.73
C VAL A 204 -0.85 8.20 -10.25
N ILE A 205 -0.15 7.24 -9.64
CA ILE A 205 -0.14 6.98 -8.20
C ILE A 205 0.79 8.00 -7.55
N LYS A 206 0.23 8.78 -6.62
CA LYS A 206 0.89 9.97 -6.05
C LYS A 206 1.49 9.77 -4.66
N ALA A 207 1.10 8.71 -3.95
CA ALA A 207 1.56 8.42 -2.60
C ALA A 207 1.43 6.94 -2.25
N SER A 208 2.13 6.55 -1.19
CA SER A 208 1.89 5.31 -0.45
C SER A 208 1.19 5.61 0.88
N ASN A 209 0.79 4.55 1.59
CA ASN A 209 0.21 4.64 2.92
C ASN A 209 1.28 4.86 4.02
N LEU A 210 0.79 5.03 5.26
CA LEU A 210 1.57 5.18 6.49
C LEU A 210 2.74 4.19 6.68
N CYS A 211 2.62 2.96 6.17
CA CYS A 211 3.63 1.91 6.34
C CYS A 211 4.36 1.56 5.04
N THR A 212 4.34 2.46 4.05
CA THR A 212 5.12 2.38 2.78
C THR A 212 4.92 1.12 1.93
N LYS A 213 3.92 0.28 2.24
CA LYS A 213 3.69 -1.01 1.60
C LYS A 213 2.53 -1.02 0.61
N ILE A 214 1.71 0.03 0.59
CA ILE A 214 0.51 0.11 -0.24
C ILE A 214 0.66 1.23 -1.26
N VAL A 215 0.83 0.82 -2.51
CA VAL A 215 0.91 1.69 -3.68
C VAL A 215 -0.37 1.50 -4.48
N LYS A 216 -1.33 2.42 -4.32
CA LYS A 216 -2.63 2.37 -4.99
C LYS A 216 -3.02 3.75 -5.52
N TYR A 217 -3.74 3.76 -6.64
CA TYR A 217 -4.27 4.98 -7.21
C TYR A 217 -5.24 5.66 -6.24
N SER A 218 -5.06 6.97 -6.06
CA SER A 218 -6.00 7.84 -5.36
C SER A 218 -6.20 9.12 -6.17
N SER A 219 -7.36 9.72 -6.01
CA SER A 219 -7.74 10.95 -6.68
C SER A 219 -8.64 11.79 -5.76
N PRO A 220 -8.95 13.04 -6.13
CA PRO A 220 -9.89 13.86 -5.37
C PRO A 220 -11.25 13.19 -5.13
N ASN A 221 -11.65 12.24 -5.99
CA ASN A 221 -12.92 11.52 -5.92
C ASN A 221 -12.77 10.08 -5.39
N GLU A 222 -11.55 9.59 -5.22
CA GLU A 222 -11.27 8.21 -4.82
C GLU A 222 -10.20 8.15 -3.72
N THR A 223 -10.59 7.66 -2.55
CA THR A 223 -9.65 7.37 -1.47
C THR A 223 -9.31 5.89 -1.51
N ALA A 224 -8.08 5.55 -1.89
CA ALA A 224 -7.68 4.14 -1.93
C ALA A 224 -7.65 3.55 -0.51
N ILE A 225 -7.98 2.26 -0.39
CA ILE A 225 -8.09 1.56 0.89
C ILE A 225 -7.26 0.29 0.85
N CYS A 226 -6.81 -0.19 2.02
CA CYS A 226 -6.21 -1.50 2.15
C CYS A 226 -6.90 -2.42 3.15
N ASN A 227 -7.31 -3.60 2.67
CA ASN A 227 -7.69 -4.76 3.48
C ASN A 227 -6.51 -5.72 3.58
N LEU A 228 -6.16 -6.14 4.79
CA LEU A 228 -4.90 -6.82 5.09
C LEU A 228 -5.10 -8.12 5.87
N ALA A 229 -4.27 -9.12 5.55
CA ALA A 229 -4.06 -10.33 6.34
C ALA A 229 -2.60 -10.78 6.18
N SER A 230 -2.09 -11.57 7.11
CA SER A 230 -0.72 -12.10 7.06
C SER A 230 -0.67 -13.62 7.26
N LEU A 231 0.11 -14.29 6.42
CA LEU A 231 0.39 -15.73 6.50
C LEU A 231 1.51 -15.97 7.52
N ALA A 232 1.31 -16.90 8.46
CA ALA A 232 2.32 -17.25 9.46
C ALA A 232 3.26 -18.32 8.90
N LEU A 233 4.37 -17.88 8.29
CA LEU A 233 5.29 -18.72 7.52
C LEU A 233 5.83 -19.96 8.26
N PRO A 234 6.09 -19.93 9.60
CA PRO A 234 6.61 -21.11 10.31
C PRO A 234 5.64 -22.30 10.33
N THR A 235 4.32 -22.04 10.21
CA THR A 235 3.28 -23.09 10.31
C THR A 235 3.23 -24.03 9.09
N TYR A 236 3.93 -23.67 8.02
CA TYR A 236 4.03 -24.47 6.80
C TYR A 236 5.25 -25.40 6.79
N ILE A 237 6.05 -25.41 7.86
CA ILE A 237 7.13 -26.38 8.03
C ILE A 237 6.53 -27.72 8.45
N THR A 238 6.86 -28.76 7.71
CA THR A 238 6.47 -30.15 7.96
C THR A 238 7.71 -31.04 8.06
N LYS A 239 7.53 -32.31 8.38
CA LYS A 239 8.59 -33.32 8.29
C LYS A 239 8.36 -34.19 7.07
N ASP A 240 9.42 -34.51 6.35
CA ASP A 240 9.37 -35.53 5.29
C ASP A 240 9.35 -36.95 5.88
N ALA A 241 9.32 -37.96 5.02
CA ALA A 241 9.31 -39.37 5.44
C ALA A 241 10.57 -39.79 6.23
N SER A 242 11.67 -39.06 6.09
CA SER A 242 12.92 -39.27 6.84
C SER A 242 12.98 -38.49 8.16
N GLY A 243 11.94 -37.71 8.48
CA GLY A 243 11.86 -36.87 9.66
C GLY A 243 12.57 -35.51 9.52
N LYS A 244 13.12 -35.19 8.34
CA LYS A 244 13.82 -33.93 8.08
C LYS A 244 12.80 -32.81 7.81
N PRO A 245 13.05 -31.57 8.30
CA PRO A 245 12.14 -30.47 8.05
C PRO A 245 12.10 -30.09 6.56
N MET A 246 10.87 -29.94 6.04
CA MET A 246 10.56 -29.57 4.66
C MET A 246 9.45 -28.53 4.64
N TYR A 247 9.53 -27.57 3.72
CA TYR A 247 8.52 -26.51 3.58
C TYR A 247 7.36 -26.95 2.67
N ASN A 248 6.12 -26.85 3.17
CA ASN A 248 4.93 -27.30 2.45
C ASN A 248 4.30 -26.16 1.62
N PHE A 249 4.82 -25.99 0.40
CA PHE A 249 4.32 -24.97 -0.54
C PHE A 249 2.86 -25.20 -0.97
N GLN A 250 2.41 -26.45 -1.11
CA GLN A 250 1.02 -26.71 -1.49
C GLN A 250 0.03 -26.24 -0.41
N LYS A 251 0.38 -26.42 0.87
CA LYS A 251 -0.42 -25.92 1.98
C LYS A 251 -0.41 -24.39 2.00
N LEU A 252 0.75 -23.76 1.80
CA LEU A 252 0.87 -22.29 1.70
C LEU A 252 0.00 -21.74 0.57
N HIS A 253 0.06 -22.35 -0.62
CA HIS A 253 -0.75 -21.99 -1.77
C HIS A 253 -2.26 -22.07 -1.45
N ASN A 254 -2.70 -23.18 -0.88
CA ASN A 254 -4.11 -23.39 -0.53
C ASN A 254 -4.61 -22.38 0.51
N VAL A 255 -3.79 -22.04 1.51
CA VAL A 255 -4.18 -21.03 2.52
C VAL A 255 -4.16 -19.63 1.93
N ALA A 256 -3.18 -19.29 1.07
CA ALA A 256 -3.17 -18.02 0.35
C ALA A 256 -4.45 -17.82 -0.48
N LYS A 257 -4.96 -18.87 -1.13
CA LYS A 257 -6.28 -18.85 -1.80
C LYS A 257 -7.43 -18.53 -0.83
N THR A 258 -7.45 -19.15 0.34
CA THR A 258 -8.48 -18.86 1.37
C THR A 258 -8.39 -17.42 1.84
N VAL A 259 -7.19 -16.92 2.13
CA VAL A 259 -6.98 -15.52 2.55
C VAL A 259 -7.43 -14.54 1.47
N MET A 260 -7.10 -14.79 0.21
CA MET A 260 -7.58 -13.99 -0.93
C MET A 260 -9.11 -13.91 -0.96
N PHE A 261 -9.79 -15.04 -0.81
CA PHE A 261 -11.25 -15.09 -0.74
C PHE A 261 -11.79 -14.29 0.46
N ASN A 262 -11.18 -14.43 1.64
CA ASN A 262 -11.59 -13.70 2.84
C ASN A 262 -11.46 -12.20 2.68
N LEU A 263 -10.31 -11.71 2.17
CA LEU A 263 -10.11 -10.29 1.93
C LEU A 263 -11.09 -9.72 0.88
N ASN A 264 -11.46 -10.51 -0.12
CA ASN A 264 -12.49 -10.10 -1.08
C ASN A 264 -13.87 -9.93 -0.40
N ARG A 265 -14.22 -10.82 0.54
CA ARG A 265 -15.49 -10.69 1.30
C ARG A 265 -15.48 -9.52 2.27
N VAL A 266 -14.31 -9.17 2.84
CA VAL A 266 -14.13 -7.95 3.64
C VAL A 266 -14.52 -6.71 2.83
N ILE A 267 -14.12 -6.60 1.55
CA ILE A 267 -14.50 -5.46 0.69
C ILE A 267 -16.01 -5.24 0.66
N ASN A 268 -16.80 -6.31 0.57
CA ASN A 268 -18.26 -6.21 0.41
C ASN A 268 -19.00 -5.86 1.71
N HIS A 269 -18.44 -6.22 2.87
CA HIS A 269 -19.10 -6.02 4.18
C HIS A 269 -18.50 -4.88 4.99
N ASN A 270 -17.42 -4.27 4.50
CA ASN A 270 -16.73 -3.22 5.22
C ASN A 270 -17.61 -1.96 5.37
N TYR A 271 -17.62 -1.39 6.56
CA TYR A 271 -18.11 -0.04 6.77
C TYR A 271 -17.07 0.98 6.30
N TYR A 272 -17.44 1.83 5.34
CA TYR A 272 -16.56 2.87 4.81
C TYR A 272 -16.83 4.21 5.50
N PRO A 273 -15.83 4.82 6.17
CA PRO A 273 -16.03 6.07 6.91
C PRO A 273 -16.34 7.26 6.00
N ILE A 274 -15.96 7.18 4.72
CA ILE A 274 -16.25 8.19 3.70
C ILE A 274 -16.69 7.52 2.38
N PRO A 275 -17.62 8.13 1.61
CA PRO A 275 -18.14 7.53 0.37
C PRO A 275 -17.06 7.32 -0.70
N LYS A 276 -16.10 8.26 -0.84
CA LYS A 276 -14.98 8.18 -1.79
C LYS A 276 -14.15 6.91 -1.62
N ALA A 277 -14.08 6.40 -0.40
CA ALA A 277 -13.36 5.19 -0.06
C ALA A 277 -14.12 3.94 -0.56
N CYS A 278 -15.44 3.89 -0.35
CA CYS A 278 -16.30 2.82 -0.88
C CYS A 278 -16.20 2.74 -2.41
N CYS A 279 -16.30 3.89 -3.10
CA CYS A 279 -16.18 3.96 -4.55
C CYS A 279 -14.87 3.36 -5.07
N SER A 280 -13.72 3.75 -4.49
CA SER A 280 -12.41 3.23 -4.87
C SER A 280 -12.31 1.71 -4.67
N ASN A 281 -12.73 1.22 -3.49
CA ASN A 281 -12.58 -0.19 -3.14
C ASN A 281 -13.48 -1.09 -3.98
N MET A 282 -14.71 -0.66 -4.28
CA MET A 282 -15.65 -1.39 -5.14
C MET A 282 -15.28 -1.34 -6.63
N ARG A 283 -14.47 -0.35 -7.06
CA ARG A 283 -14.02 -0.21 -8.44
C ARG A 283 -12.85 -1.13 -8.75
N SER A 284 -11.85 -1.15 -7.87
CA SER A 284 -10.56 -1.81 -8.13
C SER A 284 -10.32 -3.08 -7.30
N CYS A 285 -11.19 -3.36 -6.33
CA CYS A 285 -11.14 -4.49 -5.39
C CYS A 285 -9.73 -4.86 -4.86
N PRO A 286 -8.89 -3.90 -4.43
CA PRO A 286 -7.50 -4.21 -4.14
C PRO A 286 -7.32 -4.77 -2.72
N ILE A 287 -6.58 -5.88 -2.59
CA ILE A 287 -6.29 -6.55 -1.32
C ILE A 287 -4.77 -6.60 -1.05
N GLY A 288 -4.38 -6.84 0.20
CA GLY A 288 -2.97 -7.04 0.57
C GLY A 288 -2.78 -8.29 1.43
N ILE A 289 -2.01 -9.24 0.92
CA ILE A 289 -1.59 -10.44 1.65
C ILE A 289 -0.12 -10.27 2.02
N GLY A 290 0.14 -10.18 3.32
CA GLY A 290 1.48 -10.13 3.88
C GLY A 290 1.91 -11.47 4.45
N VAL A 291 3.07 -11.44 5.10
CA VAL A 291 3.65 -12.58 5.82
C VAL A 291 4.17 -12.15 7.17
N GLN A 292 4.33 -13.11 8.08
CA GLN A 292 4.99 -12.94 9.37
C GLN A 292 5.82 -14.18 9.70
N GLY A 293 6.85 -14.00 10.54
CA GLY A 293 7.71 -15.11 10.97
C GLY A 293 8.68 -15.64 9.91
N LEU A 294 9.12 -14.82 8.96
CA LEU A 294 10.13 -15.23 7.97
C LEU A 294 11.45 -15.62 8.65
N ALA A 295 11.93 -14.81 9.60
CA ALA A 295 13.12 -15.12 10.39
C ALA A 295 12.94 -16.41 11.19
N ASN A 296 11.80 -16.60 11.86
CA ASN A 296 11.49 -17.84 12.59
C ASN A 296 11.47 -19.06 11.66
N THR A 297 11.00 -18.91 10.42
CA THR A 297 11.01 -19.96 9.41
C THR A 297 12.43 -20.37 9.07
N PHE A 298 13.32 -19.41 8.81
CA PHE A 298 14.72 -19.69 8.53
C PHE A 298 15.44 -20.32 9.73
N MET A 299 15.20 -19.82 10.94
CA MET A 299 15.75 -20.41 12.17
C MET A 299 15.30 -21.88 12.35
N ALA A 300 14.01 -22.16 12.18
CA ALA A 300 13.47 -23.51 12.30
C ALA A 300 14.02 -24.49 11.24
N LEU A 301 14.34 -23.97 10.05
CA LEU A 301 14.98 -24.73 8.97
C LEU A 301 16.52 -24.75 9.04
N LYS A 302 17.11 -24.14 10.08
CA LYS A 302 18.56 -23.99 10.25
C LYS A 302 19.23 -23.32 9.04
N MET A 303 18.60 -22.28 8.51
CA MET A 303 19.11 -21.48 7.40
C MET A 303 19.55 -20.11 7.93
N PRO A 304 20.83 -19.72 7.80
CA PRO A 304 21.25 -18.33 7.99
C PRO A 304 20.48 -17.41 7.03
N PHE A 305 20.11 -16.22 7.49
CA PHE A 305 19.24 -15.32 6.74
C PHE A 305 19.84 -14.88 5.39
N ASP A 306 21.16 -14.71 5.37
CA ASP A 306 21.98 -14.32 4.22
C ASP A 306 22.42 -15.50 3.33
N SER A 307 22.02 -16.74 3.67
CA SER A 307 22.40 -17.93 2.91
C SER A 307 21.67 -18.02 1.55
N LEU A 308 22.33 -18.65 0.57
CA LEU A 308 21.71 -18.93 -0.73
C LEU A 308 20.41 -19.74 -0.62
N LYS A 309 20.34 -20.67 0.35
CA LYS A 309 19.14 -21.47 0.63
C LYS A 309 17.98 -20.62 1.15
N ALA A 310 18.27 -19.65 2.04
CA ALA A 310 17.26 -18.71 2.52
C ALA A 310 16.76 -17.80 1.38
N LYS A 311 17.66 -17.33 0.51
CA LYS A 311 17.29 -16.57 -0.71
C LYS A 311 16.36 -17.38 -1.63
N GLU A 312 16.69 -18.63 -1.90
CA GLU A 312 15.87 -19.50 -2.75
C GLU A 312 14.50 -19.78 -2.12
N LEU A 313 14.46 -20.07 -0.81
CA LEU A 313 13.22 -20.28 -0.08
C LEU A 313 12.34 -19.01 -0.07
N ASN A 314 12.95 -17.85 0.11
CA ASN A 314 12.27 -16.56 0.03
C ASN A 314 11.55 -16.40 -1.32
N LEU A 315 12.25 -16.62 -2.42
CA LEU A 315 11.67 -16.54 -3.78
C LEU A 315 10.47 -17.48 -3.92
N LYS A 316 10.64 -18.77 -3.56
CA LYS A 316 9.57 -19.77 -3.69
C LYS A 316 8.36 -19.47 -2.80
N ILE A 317 8.56 -18.93 -1.60
CA ILE A 317 7.47 -18.53 -0.70
C ILE A 317 6.62 -17.46 -1.37
N PHE A 318 7.24 -16.37 -1.84
CA PHE A 318 6.49 -15.25 -2.42
C PHE A 318 5.88 -15.58 -3.79
N GLU A 319 6.56 -16.38 -4.62
CA GLU A 319 6.01 -16.95 -5.85
C GLU A 319 4.74 -17.77 -5.57
N THR A 320 4.81 -18.66 -4.56
CA THR A 320 3.68 -19.52 -4.17
C THR A 320 2.49 -18.70 -3.69
N ILE A 321 2.73 -17.66 -2.89
CA ILE A 321 1.68 -16.77 -2.37
C ILE A 321 1.03 -15.99 -3.52
N TYR A 322 1.85 -15.39 -4.40
CA TYR A 322 1.37 -14.62 -5.54
C TYR A 322 0.52 -15.48 -6.47
N HIS A 323 1.03 -16.66 -6.85
CA HIS A 323 0.30 -17.60 -7.69
C HIS A 323 -1.00 -18.09 -7.01
N GLY A 324 -0.99 -18.36 -5.71
CA GLY A 324 -2.19 -18.71 -4.93
C GLY A 324 -3.25 -17.62 -4.96
N ALA A 325 -2.84 -16.38 -4.68
CA ALA A 325 -3.74 -15.23 -4.67
C ALA A 325 -4.32 -14.96 -6.08
N ALA A 326 -3.47 -14.93 -7.11
CA ALA A 326 -3.90 -14.72 -8.49
C ALA A 326 -4.87 -15.81 -8.97
N LYS A 327 -4.60 -17.08 -8.65
CA LYS A 327 -5.49 -18.20 -8.98
C LYS A 327 -6.86 -18.07 -8.32
N ALA A 328 -6.90 -17.76 -7.02
CA ALA A 328 -8.17 -17.53 -6.32
C ALA A 328 -8.93 -16.30 -6.85
N SER A 329 -8.22 -15.23 -7.19
CA SER A 329 -8.81 -14.05 -7.83
C SER A 329 -9.43 -14.38 -9.19
N CYS A 330 -8.72 -15.17 -10.02
CA CYS A 330 -9.23 -15.65 -11.30
C CYS A 330 -10.46 -16.55 -11.14
N GLU A 331 -10.46 -17.48 -10.17
CA GLU A 331 -11.61 -18.33 -9.86
C GLU A 331 -12.85 -17.50 -9.46
N MET A 332 -12.67 -16.45 -8.65
CA MET A 332 -13.76 -15.52 -8.30
C MET A 332 -14.21 -14.70 -9.52
N ALA A 333 -13.29 -14.21 -10.35
CA ALA A 333 -13.63 -13.45 -11.54
C ALA A 333 -14.42 -14.28 -12.57
N LYS A 334 -14.19 -15.60 -12.63
CA LYS A 334 -15.01 -16.51 -13.45
C LYS A 334 -16.45 -16.63 -12.96
N ALA A 335 -16.67 -16.54 -11.65
CA ALA A 335 -18.00 -16.67 -11.05
C ALA A 335 -18.75 -15.33 -10.98
N ASP A 336 -18.07 -14.27 -10.54
CA ASP A 336 -18.66 -12.98 -10.20
C ASP A 336 -18.39 -11.90 -11.27
N GLY A 337 -17.55 -12.19 -12.27
CA GLY A 337 -17.00 -11.22 -13.22
C GLY A 337 -15.73 -10.53 -12.69
N PRO A 338 -14.90 -9.93 -13.57
CA PRO A 338 -13.74 -9.16 -13.16
C PRO A 338 -14.15 -7.86 -12.44
N TYR A 339 -13.22 -7.25 -11.69
CA TYR A 339 -13.44 -5.95 -11.07
C TYR A 339 -13.65 -4.84 -12.11
N LYS A 340 -14.37 -3.77 -11.77
CA LYS A 340 -14.81 -2.74 -12.75
C LYS A 340 -13.65 -2.07 -13.49
N ALA A 341 -12.53 -1.87 -12.82
CA ALA A 341 -11.31 -1.26 -13.36
C ALA A 341 -10.38 -2.24 -14.13
N TRP A 342 -10.84 -3.45 -14.46
CA TRP A 342 -10.02 -4.50 -15.06
C TRP A 342 -9.52 -4.16 -16.47
N MET A 343 -10.37 -3.55 -17.30
CA MET A 343 -10.06 -3.28 -18.70
C MET A 343 -8.88 -2.29 -18.82
N GLY A 344 -7.91 -2.65 -19.67
CA GLY A 344 -6.68 -1.87 -19.88
C GLY A 344 -5.61 -2.05 -18.81
N SER A 345 -5.85 -2.87 -17.77
CA SER A 345 -4.80 -3.19 -16.79
C SER A 345 -3.72 -4.12 -17.40
N PRO A 346 -2.47 -4.07 -16.91
CA PRO A 346 -1.41 -4.99 -17.34
C PRO A 346 -1.79 -6.46 -17.26
N ALA A 347 -2.43 -6.88 -16.18
CA ALA A 347 -2.88 -8.25 -15.99
C ALA A 347 -3.92 -8.68 -17.04
N GLN A 348 -4.74 -7.75 -17.52
CA GLN A 348 -5.67 -8.01 -18.64
C GLN A 348 -4.94 -8.21 -19.96
N LEU A 349 -3.77 -7.61 -20.13
CA LEU A 349 -2.88 -7.78 -21.28
C LEU A 349 -1.92 -8.97 -21.13
N GLY A 350 -2.09 -9.79 -20.07
CA GLY A 350 -1.24 -10.94 -19.80
C GLY A 350 0.09 -10.62 -19.12
N GLN A 351 0.28 -9.39 -18.62
CA GLN A 351 1.46 -8.98 -17.88
C GLN A 351 1.21 -9.06 -16.37
N LEU A 352 1.89 -9.99 -15.70
CA LEU A 352 1.88 -10.14 -14.25
C LEU A 352 3.04 -9.36 -13.62
N GLN A 353 3.10 -9.32 -12.29
CA GLN A 353 4.04 -8.44 -11.58
C GLN A 353 5.50 -8.67 -11.94
N TYR A 354 5.87 -9.92 -12.21
CA TYR A 354 7.24 -10.30 -12.58
C TYR A 354 7.57 -10.05 -14.06
N ASP A 355 6.57 -9.69 -14.87
CA ASP A 355 6.75 -9.26 -16.27
C ASP A 355 6.95 -7.74 -16.38
N LEU A 356 6.65 -7.00 -15.31
CA LEU A 356 6.78 -5.55 -15.17
C LEU A 356 8.10 -5.18 -14.48
#